data_AF-A0A0F7FW87-F1
#
_entry.id   AF-A0A0F7FW87-F1
#
_cell.length_a   1.000
_cell.length_b   1.000
_cell.length_c   1.000
_cell.angle_alpha   90.00
_cell.angle_beta   90.00
_cell.angle_gamma   90.00
#
_symmetry.space_group_name_H-M   'P 1'
#
loop_
_entity.id
_entity.type
_entity.pdbx_description
1 polymer ?
#
loop_
_entity_poly.entity_id
_entity_poly.type
_entity_poly.pdbx_seq_one_letter_code
_entity_poly.pdbx_strand_id
1 'polypeptide(L)'
;MGIMRRTARLAVAASTAAVLLIPLAGCQSAGGPGSTVTLTAAVPYVMPNLDDSAGLCPSLGEDGARLPDDALAACHDAADEVVNGALDALDLAPLRIGALPGLGEGAYGTVRVDPASAPYTRLFVREGTAYTVLPAEERLSAAQLRDGVELALEATDLVRDPAVWDGGIEVSLTVVDGGRTERAHAALRVAPLILTHDLLPIDRMVMSDNGTTPEDAERHGYDPESPAAPVEDGEEVFREELSAALEAAGLNGHLLEYPTGGDRWMRDQFITGYFAVPDRTERCGG
;
A
#
# COMPACT_ATOMS: atom_id res chain seq x y z
N MET A 1 8.56 -2.89 70.22
CA MET A 1 9.57 -2.61 69.17
C MET A 1 8.85 -2.63 67.83
N GLY A 2 8.85 -1.50 67.11
CA GLY A 2 7.82 -1.10 66.16
C GLY A 2 7.78 -1.84 64.82
N ILE A 3 6.56 -1.96 64.30
CA ILE A 3 6.21 -2.42 62.94
C ILE A 3 6.54 -1.28 61.96
N MET A 4 7.40 -1.53 60.97
CA MET A 4 7.68 -0.58 59.89
C MET A 4 7.18 -1.17 58.56
N ARG A 5 5.95 -0.80 58.19
CA ARG A 5 5.42 -1.03 56.84
C ARG A 5 6.09 -0.03 55.89
N ARG A 6 6.90 -0.50 54.95
CA ARG A 6 7.38 0.33 53.82
C ARG A 6 6.31 0.34 52.74
N THR A 7 5.57 1.44 52.65
CA THR A 7 4.76 1.79 51.48
C THR A 7 5.70 2.26 50.37
N ALA A 8 5.91 1.43 49.35
CA ALA A 8 6.50 1.87 48.09
C ALA A 8 5.42 2.61 47.29
N ARG A 9 5.60 3.92 47.08
CA ARG A 9 4.80 4.69 46.13
C ARG A 9 5.36 4.41 44.74
N LEU A 10 4.58 3.79 43.86
CA LEU A 10 4.87 3.78 42.43
C LEU A 10 4.78 5.22 41.92
N ALA A 11 5.91 5.77 41.47
CA ALA A 11 5.91 6.97 40.65
C ALA A 11 5.54 6.54 39.23
N VAL A 12 4.35 6.94 38.76
CA VAL A 12 3.97 6.88 37.35
C VAL A 12 4.78 7.96 36.64
N ALA A 13 5.85 7.56 35.96
CA ALA A 13 6.53 8.43 35.01
C ALA A 13 5.67 8.49 33.75
N ALA A 14 4.97 9.61 33.54
CA ALA A 14 4.35 9.91 32.28
C ALA A 14 5.45 10.10 31.23
N SER A 15 5.71 9.07 30.42
CA SER A 15 6.49 9.24 29.20
C SER A 15 5.68 10.12 28.25
N THR A 16 6.06 11.39 28.19
CA THR A 16 5.73 12.26 27.05
C THR A 16 6.27 11.58 25.79
N ALA A 17 5.38 11.04 24.97
CA ALA A 17 5.68 10.68 23.61
C ALA A 17 6.25 11.92 22.91
N ALA A 18 7.55 11.87 22.59
CA ALA A 18 8.13 12.82 21.67
C ALA A 18 7.51 12.50 20.31
N VAL A 19 6.46 13.23 19.95
CA VAL A 19 5.93 13.26 18.59
C VAL A 19 7.09 13.74 17.72
N LEU A 20 7.71 12.81 17.01
CA LEU A 20 8.59 13.13 15.91
C LEU A 20 7.70 13.80 14.86
N LEU A 21 7.64 15.13 14.88
CA LEU A 21 7.08 15.93 13.80
C LEU A 21 8.00 15.72 12.59
N ILE A 22 7.79 14.62 11.87
CA ILE A 22 8.12 14.59 10.45
C ILE A 22 7.32 15.77 9.88
N PRO A 23 7.95 16.75 9.22
CA PRO A 23 7.20 17.79 8.56
C PRO A 23 6.33 17.07 7.53
N LEU A 24 5.05 16.88 7.84
CA LEU A 24 4.04 16.61 6.85
C LEU A 24 4.19 17.77 5.87
N ALA A 25 4.81 17.50 4.73
CA ALA A 25 4.69 18.36 3.58
C ALA A 25 3.19 18.40 3.29
N GLY A 26 2.50 19.38 3.87
CA GLY A 26 1.05 19.51 3.76
C GLY A 26 0.66 19.56 2.30
N CYS A 27 -0.62 19.30 2.01
CA CYS A 27 -1.25 19.44 0.69
C CYS A 27 -0.76 20.70 -0.03
N GLN A 28 0.30 20.55 -0.83
CA GLN A 28 0.91 21.66 -1.55
C GLN A 28 0.38 21.60 -2.97
N SER A 29 -0.66 22.38 -3.22
CA SER A 29 -0.93 22.90 -4.55
C SER A 29 -0.13 24.19 -4.69
N ALA A 30 0.94 24.15 -5.47
CA ALA A 30 1.59 25.39 -5.90
C ALA A 30 1.24 25.65 -7.37
N GLY A 31 0.20 26.48 -7.56
CA GLY A 31 0.09 27.26 -8.78
C GLY A 31 1.21 28.31 -8.80
N GLY A 32 1.76 28.61 -9.97
CA GLY A 32 2.65 29.77 -10.10
C GLY A 32 1.96 31.05 -9.60
N PRO A 33 2.70 32.07 -9.14
CA PRO A 33 2.07 33.31 -8.65
C PRO A 33 1.11 33.89 -9.70
N GLY A 34 -0.19 33.96 -9.36
CA GLY A 34 -1.26 34.43 -10.24
C GLY A 34 -1.96 33.35 -11.10
N SER A 35 -1.60 32.08 -10.96
CA SER A 35 -2.26 30.95 -11.62
C SER A 35 -3.66 30.70 -11.05
N THR A 36 -4.64 30.50 -11.93
CA THR A 36 -6.00 30.08 -11.55
C THR A 36 -6.17 28.56 -11.62
N VAL A 37 -5.24 27.87 -12.28
CA VAL A 37 -5.18 26.41 -12.36
C VAL A 37 -4.68 25.81 -11.05
N THR A 38 -5.38 24.78 -10.57
CA THR A 38 -5.02 23.99 -9.39
C THR A 38 -4.98 22.50 -9.71
N LEU A 39 -4.02 21.82 -9.10
CA LEU A 39 -3.90 20.36 -9.05
C LEU A 39 -3.62 20.00 -7.59
N THR A 40 -4.46 19.17 -7.00
CA THR A 40 -4.41 18.85 -5.57
C THR A 40 -4.42 17.35 -5.36
N ALA A 41 -3.57 16.86 -4.47
CA ALA A 41 -3.68 15.50 -3.95
C ALA A 41 -4.48 15.53 -2.64
N ALA A 42 -5.32 14.52 -2.40
CA ALA A 42 -6.08 14.43 -1.15
C ALA A 42 -5.19 14.16 0.07
N VAL A 43 -4.13 13.37 -0.13
CA VAL A 43 -3.10 13.04 0.86
C VAL A 43 -1.72 13.10 0.17
N PRO A 44 -0.62 13.34 0.91
CA PRO A 44 0.72 13.45 0.32
C PRO A 44 1.40 12.11 0.07
N TYR A 45 0.71 10.98 0.24
CA TYR A 45 1.27 9.64 0.10
C TYR A 45 0.48 8.79 -0.89
N VAL A 46 1.18 7.84 -1.53
CA VAL A 46 0.62 6.84 -2.44
C VAL A 46 0.94 5.45 -1.89
N MET A 47 -0.05 4.55 -1.89
CA MET A 47 0.18 3.15 -1.53
C MET A 47 0.84 2.43 -2.72
N PRO A 48 1.87 1.58 -2.49
CA PRO A 48 2.26 0.57 -3.48
C PRO A 48 1.11 -0.43 -3.66
N ASN A 49 0.51 -0.47 -4.85
CA ASN A 49 -0.63 -1.34 -5.18
C ASN A 49 -0.14 -2.74 -5.60
N LEU A 50 0.46 -3.43 -4.62
CA LEU A 50 1.26 -4.66 -4.79
C LEU A 50 0.58 -5.92 -4.23
N ASP A 51 -0.62 -5.81 -3.69
CA ASP A 51 -1.45 -6.96 -3.30
C ASP A 51 -2.29 -7.48 -4.47
N ASP A 52 -3.04 -8.56 -4.22
CA ASP A 52 -3.97 -9.19 -5.16
C ASP A 52 -5.36 -9.18 -4.52
N SER A 53 -6.01 -8.00 -4.50
CA SER A 53 -7.30 -7.80 -3.83
C SER A 53 -8.41 -8.69 -4.38
N ALA A 54 -8.31 -9.06 -5.66
CA ALA A 54 -9.32 -9.84 -6.36
C ALA A 54 -9.00 -11.35 -6.39
N GLY A 55 -7.83 -11.78 -5.91
CA GLY A 55 -7.40 -13.18 -5.94
C GLY A 55 -7.23 -13.71 -7.37
N LEU A 56 -6.83 -12.85 -8.31
CA LEU A 56 -6.71 -13.17 -9.73
C LEU A 56 -5.32 -13.69 -10.10
N CYS A 57 -4.33 -13.53 -9.22
CA CYS A 57 -2.98 -13.98 -9.49
C CYS A 57 -2.88 -15.51 -9.48
N PRO A 58 -2.41 -16.13 -10.58
CA PRO A 58 -2.21 -17.56 -10.60
C PRO A 58 -0.98 -17.93 -9.76
N SER A 59 -1.06 -19.05 -9.05
CA SER A 59 0.11 -19.69 -8.44
C SER A 59 0.74 -20.75 -9.36
N LEU A 60 -0.02 -21.23 -10.36
CA LEU A 60 0.38 -22.29 -11.29
C LEU A 60 0.35 -21.80 -12.74
N GLY A 61 1.31 -22.26 -13.54
CA GLY A 61 1.33 -22.05 -14.99
C GLY A 61 0.34 -22.94 -15.75
N GLU A 62 0.24 -22.74 -17.07
CA GLU A 62 -0.65 -23.53 -17.95
C GLU A 62 -0.33 -25.02 -17.97
N ASP A 63 0.93 -25.39 -17.70
CA ASP A 63 1.39 -26.77 -17.57
C ASP A 63 1.14 -27.37 -16.17
N GLY A 64 0.57 -26.57 -15.27
CA GLY A 64 0.30 -26.95 -13.88
C GLY A 64 1.54 -26.99 -13.00
N ALA A 65 2.69 -26.44 -13.44
CA ALA A 65 3.86 -26.24 -12.58
C ALA A 65 3.70 -24.97 -11.74
N ARG A 66 4.31 -24.95 -10.55
CA ARG A 66 4.39 -23.74 -9.72
C ARG A 66 5.13 -22.64 -10.46
N LEU A 67 4.59 -21.42 -10.42
CA LEU A 67 5.27 -20.26 -10.99
C LEU A 67 6.52 -19.92 -10.16
N PRO A 68 7.62 -19.49 -10.81
CA PRO A 68 8.79 -19.04 -10.07
C PRO A 68 8.47 -17.75 -9.29
N ASP A 69 9.25 -17.48 -8.24
CA ASP A 69 8.95 -16.38 -7.31
C ASP A 69 8.93 -14.99 -7.97
N ASP A 70 9.70 -14.79 -9.04
CA ASP A 70 9.68 -13.54 -9.82
C ASP A 70 8.38 -13.39 -10.62
N ALA A 71 7.80 -14.48 -11.14
CA ALA A 71 6.50 -14.46 -11.78
C ALA A 71 5.36 -14.26 -10.77
N LEU A 72 5.46 -14.89 -9.59
CA LEU A 72 4.50 -14.66 -8.49
C LEU A 72 4.53 -13.19 -8.04
N ALA A 73 5.73 -12.64 -7.80
CA ALA A 73 5.90 -11.25 -7.37
C ALA A 73 5.53 -10.21 -8.44
N ALA A 74 5.55 -10.59 -9.73
CA ALA A 74 5.15 -9.71 -10.82
C ALA A 74 3.63 -9.63 -11.01
N CYS A 75 2.85 -10.47 -10.33
CA CYS A 75 1.40 -10.40 -10.34
C CYS A 75 0.89 -9.68 -9.09
N HIS A 76 0.13 -8.61 -9.31
CA HIS A 76 -0.51 -7.78 -8.31
C HIS A 76 -1.53 -6.86 -9.00
N ASP A 77 -2.34 -6.14 -8.24
CA ASP A 77 -3.41 -5.27 -8.77
C ASP A 77 -2.86 -4.21 -9.75
N ALA A 78 -1.70 -3.59 -9.46
CA ALA A 78 -1.06 -2.66 -10.41
C ALA A 78 -0.29 -3.29 -11.60
N ALA A 79 -0.31 -4.62 -11.77
CA ALA A 79 0.43 -5.31 -12.84
C ALA A 79 -0.17 -5.03 -14.23
N ASP A 80 -1.43 -4.63 -14.31
CA ASP A 80 -2.11 -4.24 -15.54
C ASP A 80 -2.74 -2.83 -15.47
N GLU A 81 -3.62 -2.50 -16.41
CA GLU A 81 -4.26 -1.19 -16.54
C GLU A 81 -5.70 -1.15 -15.99
N VAL A 82 -6.14 -2.18 -15.28
CA VAL A 82 -7.53 -2.38 -14.88
C VAL A 82 -7.67 -2.27 -13.37
N VAL A 83 -8.52 -1.34 -12.94
CA VAL A 83 -8.91 -1.22 -11.53
C VAL A 83 -10.05 -2.20 -11.23
N ASN A 84 -9.73 -3.34 -10.61
CA ASN A 84 -10.59 -4.52 -10.48
C ASN A 84 -11.36 -4.58 -9.15
N GLY A 85 -12.07 -3.50 -8.83
CA GLY A 85 -13.06 -3.49 -7.75
C GLY A 85 -12.79 -2.45 -6.68
N ALA A 86 -13.54 -2.56 -5.58
CA ALA A 86 -13.53 -1.54 -4.54
C ALA A 86 -12.27 -1.57 -3.67
N LEU A 87 -11.64 -2.74 -3.47
CA LEU A 87 -10.45 -2.89 -2.65
C LEU A 87 -9.22 -2.31 -3.35
N ASP A 88 -8.91 -2.74 -4.57
CA ASP A 88 -7.87 -2.13 -5.43
C ASP A 88 -8.02 -0.59 -5.57
N ALA A 89 -9.26 -0.10 -5.74
CA ALA A 89 -9.51 1.34 -5.75
C ALA A 89 -9.11 2.07 -4.44
N LEU A 90 -8.99 1.37 -3.30
CA LEU A 90 -8.50 1.88 -2.01
C LEU A 90 -6.98 2.00 -1.91
N ASP A 91 -6.23 1.60 -2.95
CA ASP A 91 -4.78 1.81 -3.03
C ASP A 91 -4.42 3.04 -3.87
N LEU A 92 -5.32 3.46 -4.78
CA LEU A 92 -5.15 4.62 -5.65
C LEU A 92 -5.18 5.98 -4.93
N ALA A 93 -4.10 6.75 -4.94
CA ALA A 93 -4.06 8.11 -4.39
C ALA A 93 -4.98 9.07 -5.19
N PRO A 94 -5.98 9.72 -4.56
CA PRO A 94 -6.87 10.64 -5.26
C PRO A 94 -6.20 11.99 -5.54
N LEU A 95 -6.29 12.45 -6.80
CA LEU A 95 -5.92 13.79 -7.23
C LEU A 95 -7.12 14.51 -7.85
N ARG A 96 -7.10 15.85 -7.84
CA ARG A 96 -8.17 16.67 -8.41
C ARG A 96 -7.61 17.90 -9.11
N ILE A 97 -8.08 18.11 -10.34
CA ILE A 97 -7.96 19.37 -11.07
C ILE A 97 -9.19 20.21 -10.74
N GLY A 98 -8.98 21.44 -10.25
CA GLY A 98 -10.06 22.38 -9.98
C GLY A 98 -10.82 22.76 -11.25
N ALA A 99 -12.13 23.04 -11.13
CA ALA A 99 -12.96 23.47 -12.25
C ALA A 99 -12.49 24.82 -12.82
N LEU A 100 -12.38 24.91 -14.15
CA LEU A 100 -11.91 26.09 -14.88
C LEU A 100 -12.99 26.63 -15.82
N PRO A 101 -14.11 27.19 -15.30
CA PRO A 101 -15.30 27.50 -16.10
C PRO A 101 -15.07 28.54 -17.21
N GLY A 102 -14.01 29.34 -17.12
CA GLY A 102 -13.69 30.42 -18.05
C GLY A 102 -12.84 30.03 -19.27
N LEU A 103 -12.48 28.75 -19.44
CA LEU A 103 -11.64 28.31 -20.57
C LEU A 103 -12.35 28.51 -21.91
N GLY A 104 -11.59 28.84 -22.97
CA GLY A 104 -12.10 28.85 -24.34
C GLY A 104 -12.37 27.45 -24.90
N GLU A 105 -13.16 27.34 -25.98
CA GLU A 105 -13.53 26.06 -26.61
C GLU A 105 -12.32 25.25 -27.11
N GLY A 106 -11.25 25.94 -27.52
CA GLY A 106 -10.01 25.30 -27.99
C GLY A 106 -8.99 25.00 -26.88
N ALA A 107 -9.35 25.23 -25.62
CA ALA A 107 -8.45 24.97 -24.50
C ALA A 107 -8.24 23.46 -24.30
N TYR A 108 -7.07 23.09 -23.78
CA TYR A 108 -6.77 21.71 -23.40
C TYR A 108 -5.77 21.66 -22.26
N GLY A 109 -5.74 20.51 -21.59
CA GLY A 109 -4.82 20.21 -20.49
C GLY A 109 -4.03 18.94 -20.77
N THR A 110 -2.83 18.87 -20.22
CA THR A 110 -2.03 17.63 -20.18
C THR A 110 -1.53 17.43 -18.77
N VAL A 111 -1.63 16.19 -18.28
CA VAL A 111 -1.13 15.80 -16.96
C VAL A 111 0.04 14.85 -17.16
N ARG A 112 1.15 15.11 -16.48
CA ARG A 112 2.35 14.27 -16.57
C ARG A 112 2.93 14.00 -15.20
N VAL A 113 3.32 12.75 -14.98
CA VAL A 113 4.23 12.37 -13.91
C VAL A 113 5.66 12.69 -14.33
N ASP A 114 6.50 13.08 -13.38
CA ASP A 114 7.91 13.32 -13.64
C ASP A 114 8.63 12.08 -14.23
N PRO A 115 9.67 12.26 -15.05
CA PRO A 115 10.30 11.14 -15.74
C PRO A 115 10.93 10.08 -14.83
N ALA A 116 11.35 10.42 -13.60
CA ALA A 116 11.95 9.46 -12.68
C ALA A 116 10.89 8.53 -12.08
N SER A 117 9.67 9.03 -11.89
CA SER A 117 8.55 8.28 -11.31
C SER A 117 7.65 7.61 -12.34
N ALA A 118 7.66 8.06 -13.60
CA ALA A 118 6.80 7.51 -14.65
C ALA A 118 6.89 5.97 -14.85
N PRO A 119 8.05 5.30 -14.67
CA PRO A 119 8.11 3.83 -14.75
C PRO A 119 7.48 3.09 -13.56
N TYR A 120 7.24 3.79 -12.44
CA TYR A 120 6.79 3.23 -11.17
C TYR A 120 5.39 3.68 -10.79
N THR A 121 4.69 4.34 -11.71
CA THR A 121 3.38 4.94 -11.44
C THR A 121 2.47 4.84 -12.65
N ARG A 122 1.17 4.86 -12.40
CA ARG A 122 0.14 4.95 -13.43
C ARG A 122 -0.94 5.93 -12.98
N LEU A 123 -1.43 6.72 -13.94
CA LEU A 123 -2.41 7.77 -13.70
C LEU A 123 -3.71 7.41 -14.44
N PHE A 124 -4.83 7.63 -13.77
CA PHE A 124 -6.15 7.40 -14.31
C PHE A 124 -6.99 8.68 -14.26
N VAL A 125 -7.88 8.84 -15.22
CA VAL A 125 -9.07 9.68 -15.07
C VAL A 125 -10.15 8.85 -14.42
N ARG A 126 -10.83 9.43 -13.43
CA ARG A 126 -11.96 8.81 -12.75
C ARG A 126 -13.27 9.46 -13.20
N GLU A 127 -14.19 8.64 -13.68
CA GLU A 127 -15.55 9.04 -14.03
C GLU A 127 -16.55 8.17 -13.24
N GLY A 128 -17.06 8.72 -12.13
CA GLY A 128 -17.89 7.97 -11.20
C GLY A 128 -17.11 6.83 -10.53
N THR A 129 -17.39 5.59 -10.92
CA THR A 129 -16.68 4.39 -10.45
C THR A 129 -15.72 3.81 -11.49
N ALA A 130 -15.68 4.38 -12.70
CA ALA A 130 -14.78 3.92 -13.76
C ALA A 130 -13.43 4.63 -13.66
N TYR A 131 -12.37 3.88 -13.94
CA TYR A 131 -11.00 4.36 -14.03
C TYR A 131 -10.49 4.05 -15.43
N THR A 132 -9.95 5.06 -16.11
CA THR A 132 -9.36 4.92 -17.43
C THR A 132 -7.95 5.48 -17.40
N VAL A 133 -6.97 4.71 -17.86
CA VAL A 133 -5.58 5.17 -17.93
C VAL A 133 -5.51 6.49 -18.68
N LEU A 134 -4.73 7.44 -18.15
CA LEU A 134 -4.42 8.72 -18.75
C LEU A 134 -2.99 8.69 -19.29
N PRO A 135 -2.79 8.45 -20.60
CA PRO A 135 -1.47 8.53 -21.21
C PRO A 135 -0.85 9.92 -21.03
N ALA A 136 0.48 9.99 -20.90
CA ALA A 136 1.21 11.24 -20.62
C ALA A 136 0.95 12.38 -21.65
N GLU A 137 0.62 12.02 -22.90
CA GLU A 137 0.38 12.97 -23.98
C GLU A 137 -1.12 13.18 -24.28
N GLU A 138 -1.99 12.47 -23.56
CA GLU A 138 -3.44 12.58 -23.71
C GLU A 138 -3.92 13.97 -23.29
N ARG A 139 -4.88 14.51 -24.07
CA ARG A 139 -5.39 15.86 -23.85
C ARG A 139 -6.73 15.81 -23.14
N LEU A 140 -6.77 16.36 -21.94
CA LEU A 140 -8.02 16.71 -21.28
C LEU A 140 -8.68 17.86 -22.05
N SER A 141 -9.92 17.65 -22.44
CA SER A 141 -10.71 18.61 -23.22
C SER A 141 -11.07 19.85 -22.41
N ALA A 142 -11.41 20.96 -23.11
CA ALA A 142 -11.94 22.15 -22.47
C ALA A 142 -13.19 21.87 -21.62
N ALA A 143 -14.07 20.97 -22.08
CA ALA A 143 -15.28 20.58 -21.35
C ALA A 143 -14.93 19.91 -20.01
N GLN A 144 -14.07 18.88 -20.04
CA GLN A 144 -13.61 18.20 -18.81
C GLN A 144 -12.94 19.19 -17.85
N LEU A 145 -12.07 20.08 -18.34
CA LEU A 145 -11.39 21.05 -17.49
C LEU A 145 -12.34 22.09 -16.89
N ARG A 146 -13.39 22.50 -17.60
CA ARG A 146 -14.40 23.43 -17.08
C ARG A 146 -15.18 22.84 -15.91
N ASP A 147 -15.47 21.55 -15.96
CA ASP A 147 -16.17 20.82 -14.90
C ASP A 147 -15.24 20.39 -13.76
N GLY A 148 -13.94 20.35 -14.03
CA GLY A 148 -12.92 19.78 -13.15
C GLY A 148 -12.76 18.28 -13.41
N VAL A 149 -11.59 17.74 -13.06
CA VAL A 149 -11.23 16.36 -13.37
C VAL A 149 -10.80 15.66 -12.10
N GLU A 150 -11.38 14.49 -11.84
CA GLU A 150 -10.93 13.58 -10.79
C GLU A 150 -9.91 12.62 -11.40
N LEU A 151 -8.78 12.49 -10.71
CA LEU A 151 -7.66 11.67 -11.10
C LEU A 151 -7.37 10.67 -9.98
N ALA A 152 -6.73 9.57 -10.34
CA ALA A 152 -6.25 8.57 -9.42
C ALA A 152 -4.83 8.15 -9.83
N LEU A 153 -3.91 8.14 -8.88
CA LEU A 153 -2.52 7.77 -9.09
C LEU A 153 -2.21 6.51 -8.30
N GLU A 154 -1.63 5.51 -8.94
CA GLU A 154 -1.07 4.35 -8.25
C GLU A 154 0.45 4.32 -8.34
N ALA A 155 1.07 3.74 -7.33
CA ALA A 155 2.46 3.30 -7.39
C ALA A 155 2.48 1.81 -7.72
N THR A 156 3.23 1.45 -8.75
CA THR A 156 3.33 0.07 -9.26
C THR A 156 4.52 -0.69 -8.66
N ASP A 157 5.30 -0.05 -7.80
CA ASP A 157 6.42 -0.65 -7.07
C ASP A 157 6.67 0.13 -5.76
N LEU A 158 7.49 -0.46 -4.89
CA LEU A 158 8.04 0.17 -3.70
C LEU A 158 9.45 0.70 -3.94
N VAL A 159 9.96 1.53 -3.02
CA VAL A 159 11.34 2.01 -3.07
C VAL A 159 12.33 0.87 -2.72
N ARG A 160 12.95 0.28 -3.73
CA ARG A 160 13.95 -0.79 -3.57
C ARG A 160 15.37 -0.25 -3.42
N ASP A 161 15.72 0.75 -4.22
CA ASP A 161 17.01 1.44 -4.18
C ASP A 161 16.77 2.96 -4.30
N PRO A 162 16.96 3.73 -3.21
CA PRO A 162 16.75 5.18 -3.24
C PRO A 162 17.71 5.94 -4.15
N ALA A 163 18.81 5.30 -4.61
CA ALA A 163 19.69 5.88 -5.63
C ALA A 163 19.11 5.76 -7.05
N VAL A 164 18.20 4.81 -7.28
CA VAL A 164 17.47 4.64 -8.55
C VAL A 164 16.20 5.49 -8.55
N TRP A 165 15.39 5.37 -7.49
CA TRP A 165 14.19 6.17 -7.29
C TRP A 165 13.92 6.31 -5.80
N ASP A 166 13.79 7.55 -5.31
CA ASP A 166 13.65 7.84 -3.88
C ASP A 166 12.19 7.79 -3.40
N GLY A 167 11.25 7.42 -4.27
CA GLY A 167 9.82 7.38 -3.99
C GLY A 167 9.09 8.72 -4.06
N GLY A 168 9.79 9.82 -4.36
CA GLY A 168 9.15 11.10 -4.61
C GLY A 168 8.44 11.10 -5.96
N ILE A 169 7.22 11.62 -6.03
CA ILE A 169 6.42 11.71 -7.25
C ILE A 169 5.95 13.15 -7.45
N GLU A 170 6.26 13.75 -8.59
CA GLU A 170 5.71 15.05 -9.01
C GLU A 170 4.72 14.85 -10.16
N VAL A 171 3.46 15.25 -9.93
CA VAL A 171 2.43 15.29 -10.97
C VAL A 171 2.25 16.74 -11.38
N SER A 172 2.40 17.01 -12.67
CA SER A 172 2.28 18.33 -13.27
C SER A 172 1.05 18.42 -14.17
N LEU A 173 0.33 19.54 -14.08
CA LEU A 173 -0.74 19.92 -14.99
C LEU A 173 -0.27 21.13 -15.80
N THR A 174 -0.41 21.05 -17.13
CA THR A 174 -0.25 22.19 -18.03
C THR A 174 -1.55 22.42 -18.78
N VAL A 175 -2.11 23.63 -18.68
CA VAL A 175 -3.33 24.06 -19.39
C VAL A 175 -2.97 25.12 -20.42
N VAL A 176 -3.46 24.96 -21.65
CA VAL A 176 -3.26 25.90 -22.76
C VAL A 176 -4.61 26.45 -23.20
N ASP A 177 -4.74 27.77 -23.26
CA ASP A 177 -5.95 28.47 -23.69
C ASP A 177 -5.60 29.78 -24.41
N GLY A 178 -5.99 29.91 -25.68
CA GLY A 178 -5.80 31.15 -26.45
C GLY A 178 -4.35 31.67 -26.51
N GLY A 179 -3.36 30.75 -26.48
CA GLY A 179 -1.93 31.09 -26.46
C GLY A 179 -1.35 31.40 -25.07
N ARG A 180 -2.17 31.37 -24.02
CA ARG A 180 -1.72 31.39 -22.63
C ARG A 180 -1.43 29.97 -22.15
N THR A 181 -0.48 29.84 -21.24
CA THR A 181 -0.13 28.56 -20.60
C THR A 181 -0.05 28.75 -19.10
N GLU A 182 -0.85 27.99 -18.36
CA GLU A 182 -0.85 27.93 -16.90
C GLU A 182 -0.41 26.54 -16.43
N ARG A 183 0.21 26.48 -15.26
CA ARG A 183 0.75 25.24 -14.69
C ARG A 183 0.43 25.12 -13.20
N ALA A 184 0.17 23.89 -12.78
CA ALA A 184 0.05 23.49 -11.39
C ALA A 184 0.79 22.17 -11.17
N HIS A 185 1.13 21.86 -9.94
CA HIS A 185 1.73 20.58 -9.57
C HIS A 185 1.20 20.10 -8.22
N ALA A 186 1.27 18.78 -8.04
CA ALA A 186 1.08 18.11 -6.77
C ALA A 186 2.28 17.19 -6.53
N ALA A 187 2.85 17.26 -5.33
CA ALA A 187 3.93 16.38 -4.91
C ALA A 187 3.39 15.32 -3.95
N LEU A 188 3.74 14.06 -4.19
CA LEU A 188 3.40 12.92 -3.36
C LEU A 188 4.66 12.09 -3.08
N ARG A 189 4.55 11.12 -2.19
CA ARG A 189 5.61 10.14 -1.91
C ARG A 189 5.02 8.75 -1.75
N VAL A 190 5.68 7.73 -2.29
CA VAL A 190 5.29 6.34 -2.05
C VAL A 190 5.49 5.99 -0.57
N ALA A 191 4.50 5.33 0.03
CA ALA A 191 4.57 4.88 1.40
C ALA A 191 5.75 3.90 1.58
N PRO A 192 6.61 4.10 2.59
CA PRO A 192 7.74 3.21 2.81
C PRO A 192 7.27 1.85 3.36
N LEU A 193 8.00 0.79 3.03
CA LEU A 193 7.84 -0.50 3.71
C LEU A 193 8.33 -0.38 5.15
N ILE A 194 7.46 -0.64 6.11
CA ILE A 194 7.79 -0.65 7.53
C ILE A 194 7.77 -2.09 8.03
N LEU A 195 8.86 -2.52 8.66
CA LEU A 195 8.93 -3.83 9.28
C LEU A 195 8.28 -3.82 10.65
N THR A 196 7.64 -4.92 11.01
CA THR A 196 7.07 -5.12 12.34
C THR A 196 8.18 -5.37 13.37
N HIS A 197 7.94 -4.96 14.62
CA HIS A 197 8.83 -5.25 15.75
C HIS A 197 8.10 -6.03 16.83
N ASP A 198 8.84 -6.77 17.67
CA ASP A 198 8.32 -7.70 18.68
C ASP A 198 7.48 -7.05 19.82
N LEU A 199 7.31 -5.72 19.80
CA LEU A 199 6.47 -5.00 20.77
C LEU A 199 5.11 -4.60 20.17
N LEU A 200 4.89 -4.83 18.87
CA LEU A 200 3.57 -4.69 18.28
C LEU A 200 2.66 -5.82 18.78
N PRO A 201 1.35 -5.58 18.91
CA PRO A 201 0.39 -6.64 19.17
C PRO A 201 0.52 -7.75 18.12
N ILE A 202 0.48 -9.00 18.56
CA ILE A 202 0.48 -10.17 17.68
C ILE A 202 -0.90 -10.26 17.03
N ASP A 203 -0.95 -10.18 15.70
CA ASP A 203 -2.18 -10.43 14.93
C ASP A 203 -2.25 -11.87 14.40
N ARG A 204 -1.13 -12.44 13.95
CA ARG A 204 -1.02 -13.85 13.56
C ARG A 204 0.33 -14.41 13.96
N MET A 205 0.37 -15.69 14.29
CA MET A 205 1.57 -16.49 14.43
C MET A 205 1.58 -17.50 13.28
N VAL A 206 2.69 -17.59 12.54
CA VAL A 206 2.82 -18.56 11.45
C VAL A 206 3.87 -19.59 11.84
N MET A 207 3.55 -20.87 11.68
CA MET A 207 4.48 -21.97 11.86
C MET A 207 4.53 -22.86 10.63
N SER A 208 5.65 -23.56 10.46
CA SER A 208 5.81 -24.57 9.42
C SER A 208 4.89 -25.77 9.71
N ASP A 209 4.19 -26.25 8.69
CA ASP A 209 3.44 -27.50 8.76
C ASP A 209 4.35 -28.75 8.64
N ASN A 210 5.59 -28.56 8.15
CA ASN A 210 6.64 -29.54 7.87
C ASN A 210 6.30 -30.66 6.87
N GLY A 211 5.03 -30.88 6.53
CA GLY A 211 4.59 -32.04 5.75
C GLY A 211 4.19 -31.69 4.32
N THR A 212 3.48 -30.59 4.12
CA THR A 212 2.90 -30.25 2.81
C THR A 212 3.89 -29.39 2.03
N THR A 213 4.17 -29.77 0.79
CA THR A 213 4.96 -28.92 -0.10
C THR A 213 4.13 -27.72 -0.57
N PRO A 214 4.73 -26.53 -0.82
CA PRO A 214 4.03 -25.42 -1.44
C PRO A 214 3.30 -25.84 -2.73
N GLU A 215 3.94 -26.66 -3.57
CA GLU A 215 3.38 -27.13 -4.83
C GLU A 215 2.13 -28.00 -4.64
N ASP A 216 2.11 -28.87 -3.62
CA ASP A 216 0.93 -29.68 -3.30
C ASP A 216 -0.21 -28.81 -2.77
N ALA A 217 0.11 -27.83 -1.93
CA ALA A 217 -0.86 -26.88 -1.38
C ALA A 217 -1.50 -26.02 -2.48
N GLU A 218 -0.70 -25.51 -3.42
CA GLU A 218 -1.18 -24.73 -4.57
C GLU A 218 -2.05 -25.58 -5.51
N ARG A 219 -1.74 -26.88 -5.68
CA ARG A 219 -2.48 -27.77 -6.59
C ARG A 219 -3.81 -28.26 -6.00
N HIS A 220 -3.83 -28.55 -4.70
CA HIS A 220 -4.97 -29.24 -4.08
C HIS A 220 -5.77 -28.34 -3.12
N GLY A 221 -5.32 -27.11 -2.91
CA GLY A 221 -5.81 -26.25 -1.85
C GLY A 221 -5.20 -26.63 -0.51
N TYR A 222 -5.15 -25.65 0.39
CA TYR A 222 -4.59 -25.82 1.71
C TYR A 222 -5.34 -24.90 2.68
N ASP A 223 -5.68 -25.43 3.85
CA ASP A 223 -6.32 -24.66 4.92
C ASP A 223 -5.30 -24.39 6.03
N PRO A 224 -4.78 -23.16 6.14
CA PRO A 224 -3.76 -22.82 7.14
C PRO A 224 -4.29 -22.81 8.57
N GLU A 225 -5.61 -22.84 8.79
CA GLU A 225 -6.20 -22.92 10.13
C GLU A 225 -6.41 -24.37 10.59
N SER A 226 -6.30 -25.34 9.67
CA SER A 226 -6.40 -26.76 10.00
C SER A 226 -5.05 -27.29 10.51
N PRO A 227 -4.98 -27.86 11.73
CA PRO A 227 -3.72 -28.37 12.26
C PRO A 227 -3.16 -29.53 11.42
N ALA A 228 -1.90 -29.42 11.00
CA ALA A 228 -1.22 -30.52 10.31
C ALA A 228 -0.81 -31.63 11.29
N ALA A 229 -0.59 -32.83 10.75
CA ALA A 229 -0.06 -33.94 11.52
C ALA A 229 1.44 -33.71 11.81
N PRO A 230 1.92 -33.94 13.03
CA PRO A 230 3.35 -33.91 13.32
C PRO A 230 4.13 -34.90 12.44
N VAL A 231 5.24 -34.43 11.89
CA VAL A 231 6.15 -35.20 11.02
C VAL A 231 7.48 -35.46 11.72
N GLU A 232 7.94 -34.53 12.56
CA GLU A 232 9.23 -34.57 13.23
C GLU A 232 9.14 -35.08 14.68
N ASP A 233 10.23 -35.70 15.16
CA ASP A 233 10.33 -36.11 16.55
C ASP A 233 10.20 -34.91 17.50
N GLY A 234 9.25 -34.98 18.44
CA GLY A 234 9.00 -33.93 19.43
C GLY A 234 8.13 -32.77 18.92
N GLU A 235 7.71 -32.78 17.66
CA GLU A 235 6.85 -31.75 17.09
C GLU A 235 5.46 -31.72 17.74
N GLU A 236 4.90 -32.89 18.07
CA GLU A 236 3.62 -32.99 18.79
C GLU A 236 3.67 -32.18 20.11
N VAL A 237 4.71 -32.40 20.92
CA VAL A 237 4.92 -31.69 22.19
C VAL A 237 5.09 -30.19 21.96
N PHE A 238 5.90 -29.80 20.97
CA PHE A 238 6.10 -28.39 20.65
C PHE A 238 4.79 -27.69 20.25
N ARG A 239 3.99 -28.31 19.39
CA ARG A 239 2.70 -27.78 18.91
C ARG A 239 1.70 -27.65 20.05
N GLU A 240 1.63 -28.64 20.94
CA GLU A 240 0.78 -28.60 22.14
C GLU A 240 1.19 -27.46 23.09
N GLU A 241 2.49 -27.33 23.39
CA GLU A 241 3.00 -26.28 24.29
C GLU A 241 2.84 -24.87 23.69
N LEU A 242 3.08 -24.71 22.38
CA LEU A 242 2.88 -23.43 21.69
C LEU A 242 1.40 -23.02 21.71
N SER A 243 0.49 -23.95 21.38
CA SER A 243 -0.95 -23.70 21.40
C SER A 243 -1.43 -23.28 22.80
N ALA A 244 -1.01 -24.00 23.84
CA ALA A 244 -1.34 -23.65 25.23
C ALA A 244 -0.77 -22.28 25.66
N ALA A 245 0.42 -21.92 25.19
CA ALA A 245 1.02 -20.61 25.45
C ALA A 245 0.24 -19.47 24.76
N LEU A 246 -0.19 -19.67 23.51
CA LEU A 246 -1.04 -18.72 22.78
C LEU A 246 -2.40 -18.57 23.47
N GLU A 247 -3.02 -19.67 23.90
CA GLU A 247 -4.28 -19.63 24.67
C GLU A 247 -4.12 -18.82 25.97
N ALA A 248 -3.06 -19.07 26.74
CA ALA A 248 -2.77 -18.35 27.97
C ALA A 248 -2.51 -16.85 27.75
N ALA A 249 -2.02 -16.48 26.56
CA ALA A 249 -1.83 -15.11 26.12
C ALA A 249 -3.10 -14.45 25.56
N GLY A 250 -4.21 -15.20 25.42
CA GLY A 250 -5.45 -14.72 24.83
C GLY A 250 -5.44 -14.65 23.30
N LEU A 251 -4.54 -15.40 22.65
CA LEU A 251 -4.30 -15.42 21.20
C LEU A 251 -4.88 -16.70 20.55
N ASN A 252 -6.01 -17.18 21.06
CA ASN A 252 -6.70 -18.35 20.48
C ASN A 252 -7.16 -18.06 19.05
N GLY A 253 -6.84 -18.96 18.12
CA GLY A 253 -7.20 -18.81 16.70
C GLY A 253 -6.29 -17.87 15.91
N HIS A 254 -5.16 -17.44 16.47
CA HIS A 254 -4.17 -16.62 15.76
C HIS A 254 -3.03 -17.45 15.14
N LEU A 255 -2.99 -18.76 15.37
CA LEU A 255 -1.98 -19.66 14.80
C LEU A 255 -2.39 -20.11 13.39
N LEU A 256 -1.48 -19.95 12.44
CA LEU A 256 -1.59 -20.45 11.08
C LEU A 256 -0.43 -21.41 10.80
N GLU A 257 -0.71 -22.50 10.10
CA GLU A 257 0.31 -23.43 9.60
C GLU A 257 0.58 -23.16 8.13
N TYR A 258 1.84 -23.20 7.70
CA TYR A 258 2.25 -22.88 6.34
C TYR A 258 2.94 -24.09 5.68
N PRO A 259 2.62 -24.41 4.40
CA PRO A 259 3.22 -25.54 3.69
C PRO A 259 4.67 -25.24 3.33
N THR A 260 5.63 -25.96 3.93
CA THR A 260 7.08 -25.72 3.72
C THR A 260 7.83 -26.91 3.13
N GLY A 261 7.18 -28.07 2.97
CA GLY A 261 7.84 -29.28 2.46
C GLY A 261 8.99 -29.79 3.34
N GLY A 262 8.94 -29.49 4.65
CA GLY A 262 9.94 -29.93 5.63
C GLY A 262 10.93 -28.83 6.07
N ASP A 263 10.83 -27.62 5.51
CA ASP A 263 11.61 -26.49 6.00
C ASP A 263 10.99 -25.88 7.26
N ARG A 264 11.50 -26.30 8.42
CA ARG A 264 11.08 -25.81 9.74
C ARG A 264 11.53 -24.38 10.06
N TRP A 265 12.40 -23.75 9.26
CA TRP A 265 12.99 -22.45 9.56
C TRP A 265 12.09 -21.30 9.09
N MET A 266 10.85 -21.24 9.59
CA MET A 266 9.82 -20.28 9.17
C MET A 266 10.30 -18.82 9.21
N ARG A 267 11.15 -18.46 10.18
CA ARG A 267 11.72 -17.12 10.33
C ARG A 267 12.66 -16.71 9.19
N ASP A 268 13.21 -17.67 8.45
CA ASP A 268 14.14 -17.42 7.35
C ASP A 268 13.40 -17.32 6.00
N GLN A 269 12.11 -17.69 5.95
CA GLN A 269 11.32 -17.68 4.71
C GLN A 269 10.76 -16.29 4.37
N PHE A 270 10.25 -15.57 5.37
CA PHE A 270 9.69 -14.23 5.15
C PHE A 270 9.85 -13.33 6.37
N ILE A 271 9.71 -12.03 6.14
CA ILE A 271 9.56 -11.00 7.17
C ILE A 271 8.28 -10.24 6.87
N THR A 272 7.44 -10.06 7.89
CA THR A 272 6.22 -9.28 7.76
C THR A 272 6.54 -7.78 7.81
N GLY A 273 5.89 -7.05 6.91
CA GLY A 273 5.90 -5.59 6.91
C GLY A 273 4.54 -5.06 6.48
N TYR A 274 4.40 -3.75 6.55
CA TYR A 274 3.18 -3.07 6.13
C TYR A 274 3.52 -1.72 5.52
N PHE A 275 2.57 -1.22 4.72
CA PHE A 275 2.52 0.14 4.26
C PHE A 275 1.37 0.85 4.97
N ALA A 276 1.47 2.16 5.12
CA ALA A 276 0.40 2.95 5.72
C ALA A 276 0.32 4.34 5.07
N VAL A 277 -0.90 4.76 4.75
CA VAL A 277 -1.22 6.11 4.32
C VAL A 277 -2.37 6.65 5.19
N PRO A 278 -2.47 7.97 5.41
CA PRO A 278 -3.60 8.55 6.10
C PRO A 278 -4.92 8.22 5.41
N ASP A 279 -6.00 8.11 6.19
CA ASP A 279 -7.34 7.91 5.61
C ASP A 279 -7.73 9.10 4.73
N ARG A 280 -8.29 8.79 3.57
CA ARG A 280 -8.75 9.72 2.52
C ARG A 280 -9.90 10.60 3.00
N THR A 281 -10.56 10.25 4.10
CA THR A 281 -11.62 11.06 4.71
C THR A 281 -11.10 12.26 5.49
N GLU A 282 -9.80 12.27 5.88
CA GLU A 282 -9.10 13.45 6.37
C GLU A 282 -8.82 14.39 5.19
N ARG A 283 -9.89 14.99 4.65
CA ARG A 283 -9.79 16.00 3.61
C ARG A 283 -8.90 17.13 4.11
N CYS A 284 -7.92 17.51 3.30
CA CYS A 284 -7.32 18.84 3.40
C CYS A 284 -8.46 19.88 3.33
N GLY A 285 -8.72 20.52 4.46
CA GLY A 285 -9.96 21.25 4.74
C GLY A 285 -10.29 22.33 3.70
N GLY A 286 -11.59 22.45 3.42
CA GLY A 286 -12.19 23.66 2.87
C GLY A 286 -12.69 24.58 3.99
#